data_AF-A0A1H5PG80-F1
#
_entry.id   AF-A0A1H5PG80-F1
#
_cell.length_a   1.000
_cell.length_b   1.000
_cell.length_c   1.000
_cell.angle_alpha   90.00
_cell.angle_beta   90.00
_cell.angle_gamma   90.00
#
_symmetry.space_group_name_H-M   'P 1'
#
loop_
_entity.id
_entity.type
_entity.pdbx_description
1 polymer ?
#
loop_
_entity_poly.entity_id
_entity_poly.type
_entity_poly.pdbx_seq_one_letter_code
_entity_poly.pdbx_strand_id
1 'polypeptide(L)'
;MRDIPYAGPSDTNDFDRLSPDEMAKAMYEYQLLGECFETVTDEDMMGRGWAIDNPLILVEGHADNLRRAQRELAAAVALARNQGEPWAAIADALDVTESDARSAYDLRP
;
A
#
# COMPACT_ATOMS: atom_id res chain seq x y z
N MET A 1 -9.54 -1.08 15.75
CA MET A 1 -8.95 -2.11 14.86
C MET A 1 -9.76 -2.03 13.59
N ARG A 2 -9.15 -1.68 12.45
CA ARG A 2 -9.87 -1.72 11.15
C ARG A 2 -10.03 -3.19 10.78
N ASP A 3 -11.20 -3.56 10.29
CA ASP A 3 -11.41 -4.89 9.72
C ASP A 3 -10.62 -4.95 8.40
N ILE A 4 -9.57 -5.77 8.39
CA ILE A 4 -8.74 -6.00 7.20
C ILE A 4 -9.59 -6.84 6.22
N PRO A 5 -9.68 -6.47 4.93
CA PRO A 5 -10.43 -7.24 3.95
C PRO A 5 -9.94 -8.69 3.89
N TYR A 6 -10.82 -9.66 4.10
CA TYR A 6 -10.47 -11.07 4.00
C TYR A 6 -10.46 -11.51 2.52
N ALA A 7 -9.30 -11.88 2.00
CA ALA A 7 -9.14 -12.24 0.59
C ALA A 7 -9.88 -13.54 0.20
N GLY A 8 -10.26 -14.37 1.18
CA GLY A 8 -11.02 -15.59 0.99
C GLY A 8 -10.28 -16.69 0.21
N PRO A 9 -10.48 -17.97 0.54
CA PRO A 9 -10.04 -19.04 -0.33
C PRO A 9 -10.73 -18.95 -1.69
N SER A 10 -10.01 -19.34 -2.74
CA SER A 10 -10.55 -19.32 -4.11
C SER A 10 -11.59 -20.42 -4.35
N ASP A 11 -11.56 -21.47 -3.51
CA ASP A 11 -12.51 -22.58 -3.48
C ASP A 11 -12.84 -22.94 -2.02
N THR A 12 -14.05 -23.45 -1.75
CA THR A 12 -14.51 -23.83 -0.39
C THR A 12 -13.70 -24.96 0.27
N ASN A 13 -12.80 -25.61 -0.48
CA ASN A 13 -12.08 -26.81 -0.06
C ASN A 13 -10.60 -26.55 0.26
N ASP A 14 -10.13 -25.29 0.23
CA ASP A 14 -8.71 -24.95 0.45
C ASP A 14 -8.19 -25.40 1.83
N PHE A 15 -9.09 -25.67 2.78
CA PHE A 15 -8.75 -26.11 4.14
C PHE A 15 -9.08 -27.59 4.43
N ASP A 16 -9.80 -28.30 3.55
CA ASP A 16 -10.39 -29.62 3.84
C ASP A 16 -9.37 -30.76 4.00
N ARG A 17 -8.12 -30.54 3.61
CA ARG A 17 -7.04 -31.54 3.65
C ARG A 17 -5.77 -31.06 4.36
N LEU A 18 -5.84 -29.89 4.99
CA LEU A 18 -4.69 -29.31 5.67
C LEU A 18 -4.61 -29.82 7.12
N SER A 19 -3.39 -30.11 7.55
CA SER A 19 -3.10 -30.27 8.97
C SER A 19 -3.34 -28.93 9.72
N PRO A 20 -3.48 -28.96 11.06
CA PRO A 20 -3.65 -27.73 11.84
C PRO A 20 -2.56 -26.67 11.60
N ASP A 21 -1.30 -27.11 11.42
CA ASP A 21 -0.18 -26.20 11.15
C ASP A 21 -0.26 -25.60 9.74
N GLU A 22 -0.66 -26.38 8.74
CA GLU A 22 -0.86 -25.92 7.36
C GLU A 22 -2.05 -24.96 7.25
N MET A 23 -3.13 -25.22 7.98
CA MET A 23 -4.28 -24.33 8.07
C MET A 23 -3.91 -23.00 8.73
N ALA A 24 -3.14 -23.03 9.83
CA ALA A 24 -2.67 -21.81 10.49
C ALA A 24 -1.79 -20.98 9.56
N LYS A 25 -0.91 -21.62 8.79
CA LYS A 25 -0.08 -20.97 7.78
C LYS A 25 -0.93 -20.32 6.68
N ALA A 26 -1.88 -21.06 6.11
CA ALA A 26 -2.76 -20.54 5.06
C ALA A 26 -3.60 -19.34 5.54
N MET A 27 -4.16 -19.41 6.75
CA MET A 27 -4.88 -18.29 7.35
C MET A 27 -4.02 -17.04 7.50
N TYR A 28 -2.75 -17.20 7.89
CA TYR A 28 -1.80 -16.09 8.00
C TYR A 28 -1.47 -15.48 6.63
N GLU A 29 -1.28 -16.30 5.59
CA GLU A 29 -1.04 -15.83 4.22
C GLU A 29 -2.25 -15.06 3.65
N TYR A 30 -3.47 -15.52 3.91
CA TYR A 30 -4.70 -14.78 3.55
C TYR A 30 -4.83 -13.44 4.29
N GLN A 31 -4.40 -13.38 5.56
CA GLN A 31 -4.37 -12.12 6.31
C GLN A 31 -3.38 -11.13 5.68
N LEU A 32 -2.15 -11.57 5.39
CA LEU A 32 -1.13 -10.75 4.74
C LEU A 32 -1.57 -10.26 3.36
N LEU A 33 -2.29 -11.11 2.60
CA LEU A 33 -2.87 -10.72 1.33
C LEU A 33 -3.93 -9.61 1.51
N GLY A 34 -4.78 -9.72 2.53
CA GLY A 34 -5.72 -8.65 2.90
C GLY A 34 -5.03 -7.32 3.21
N GLU A 35 -3.90 -7.36 3.92
CA GLU A 35 -3.09 -6.18 4.25
C GLU A 35 -2.50 -5.48 3.00
N CYS A 36 -2.21 -6.24 1.94
CA CYS A 36 -1.73 -5.67 0.66
C CYS A 36 -2.79 -4.84 -0.07
N PHE A 37 -4.04 -4.91 0.38
CA PHE A 37 -5.22 -4.45 -0.32
C PHE A 37 -6.14 -3.61 0.61
N GLU A 38 -5.58 -2.86 1.56
CA GLU A 38 -6.33 -2.06 2.54
C GLU A 38 -7.34 -1.06 1.92
N THR A 39 -7.15 -0.69 0.65
CA THR A 39 -7.97 0.33 -0.04
C THR A 39 -9.04 -0.24 -0.96
N VAL A 40 -9.09 -1.56 -1.15
CA VAL A 40 -10.10 -2.20 -2.02
C VAL A 40 -11.23 -2.81 -1.19
N THR A 41 -12.40 -3.00 -1.81
CA THR A 41 -13.57 -3.54 -1.13
C THR A 41 -13.47 -5.07 -0.95
N ASP A 42 -14.23 -5.64 -0.02
CA ASP A 42 -14.33 -7.10 0.15
C ASP A 42 -14.78 -7.80 -1.14
N GLU A 43 -15.63 -7.15 -1.94
CA GLU A 43 -16.07 -7.66 -3.24
C GLU A 43 -14.92 -7.68 -4.26
N ASP A 44 -14.08 -6.65 -4.28
CA ASP A 44 -12.87 -6.60 -5.13
C ASP A 44 -11.80 -7.60 -4.69
N MET A 45 -11.84 -8.04 -3.43
CA MET A 45 -10.94 -9.04 -2.87
C MET A 45 -11.31 -10.48 -3.25
N MET A 46 -12.58 -10.74 -3.57
CA MET A 46 -13.00 -12.06 -4.02
C MET A 46 -12.23 -12.49 -5.27
N GLY A 47 -11.64 -13.68 -5.20
CA GLY A 47 -10.85 -14.23 -6.31
C GLY A 47 -9.44 -13.63 -6.45
N ARG A 48 -8.90 -12.99 -5.40
CA ARG A 48 -7.48 -12.60 -5.33
C ARG A 48 -6.57 -13.60 -4.61
N GLY A 49 -7.15 -14.66 -4.02
CA GLY A 49 -6.42 -15.72 -3.31
C GLY A 49 -5.28 -16.37 -4.12
N TRP A 50 -5.41 -16.44 -5.44
CA TRP A 50 -4.35 -16.94 -6.35
C TRP A 50 -3.01 -16.19 -6.23
N ALA A 51 -3.02 -14.96 -5.71
CA ALA A 51 -1.79 -14.20 -5.51
C ALA A 51 -0.91 -14.79 -4.41
N ILE A 52 -1.44 -15.65 -3.54
CA ILE A 52 -0.66 -16.41 -2.55
C ILE A 52 0.30 -17.39 -3.24
N ASP A 53 -0.09 -17.96 -4.38
CA ASP A 53 0.73 -18.93 -5.13
C ASP A 53 1.94 -18.25 -5.80
N ASN A 54 1.82 -16.97 -6.14
CA ASN A 54 2.91 -16.19 -6.74
C ASN A 54 2.91 -14.75 -6.20
N PRO A 55 3.38 -14.52 -4.96
CA PRO A 55 3.28 -13.20 -4.32
C PRO A 55 4.15 -12.13 -4.98
N LEU A 56 5.10 -12.50 -5.85
CA LEU A 56 5.93 -11.52 -6.57
C LEU A 56 5.13 -10.63 -7.52
N ILE A 57 3.98 -11.11 -8.00
CA ILE A 57 3.07 -10.29 -8.81
C ILE A 57 2.51 -9.10 -8.03
N LEU A 58 2.41 -9.20 -6.70
CA LEU A 58 1.88 -8.16 -5.81
C LEU A 58 2.88 -7.02 -5.62
N VAL A 59 4.15 -7.22 -6.01
CA VAL A 59 5.19 -6.20 -5.92
C VAL A 59 5.69 -5.75 -7.29
N GLU A 60 5.38 -6.51 -8.35
CA GLU A 60 5.74 -6.18 -9.72
C GLU A 60 5.11 -4.85 -10.15
N GLY A 61 5.92 -3.96 -10.72
CA GLY A 61 5.49 -2.62 -11.13
C GLY A 61 5.21 -1.62 -10.00
N HIS A 62 4.96 -2.07 -8.75
CA HIS A 62 4.74 -1.18 -7.62
C HIS A 62 5.94 -0.30 -7.30
N ALA A 63 7.16 -0.80 -7.50
CA ALA A 63 8.39 0.00 -7.34
C ALA A 63 8.47 1.15 -8.36
N ASP A 64 8.05 0.91 -9.61
CA ASP A 64 8.01 1.96 -10.64
C ASP A 64 6.91 2.99 -10.36
N ASN A 65 5.73 2.52 -9.94
CA ASN A 65 4.61 3.37 -9.53
C ASN A 65 4.99 4.25 -8.33
N LEU A 66 5.65 3.69 -7.31
CA LEU A 66 6.13 4.44 -6.15
C LEU A 66 7.16 5.50 -6.58
N ARG A 67 8.15 5.12 -7.40
CA ARG A 67 9.14 6.07 -7.93
C ARG A 67 8.49 7.18 -8.74
N ARG A 68 7.44 6.87 -9.50
CA ARG A 68 6.65 7.86 -10.26
C ARG A 68 5.90 8.81 -9.32
N ALA A 69 5.14 8.28 -8.37
CA ALA A 69 4.40 9.06 -7.38
C ALA A 69 5.34 9.99 -6.59
N GLN A 70 6.52 9.53 -6.19
CA GLN A 70 7.54 10.35 -5.53
C GLN A 70 8.02 11.52 -6.39
N ARG A 71 8.22 11.30 -7.71
CA ARG A 71 8.61 12.39 -8.64
C ARG A 71 7.48 13.39 -8.82
N GLU A 72 6.25 12.91 -8.98
CA GLU A 72 5.05 13.75 -9.15
C GLU A 72 4.79 14.59 -7.88
N LEU A 73 4.86 13.99 -6.69
CA LEU A 73 4.72 14.69 -5.42
C LEU A 73 5.76 15.79 -5.26
N ALA A 74 7.03 15.49 -5.54
CA ALA A 74 8.09 16.48 -5.42
C ALA A 74 7.94 17.63 -6.44
N ALA A 75 7.43 17.37 -7.64
CA ALA A 75 7.11 18.42 -8.61
C ALA A 75 5.93 19.29 -8.13
N ALA A 76 4.91 18.70 -7.52
CA ALA A 76 3.80 19.42 -6.92
C ALA A 76 4.26 20.33 -5.76
N VAL A 77 5.14 19.83 -4.88
CA VAL A 77 5.74 20.64 -3.81
C VAL A 77 6.55 21.80 -4.39
N ALA A 78 7.39 21.56 -5.39
CA ALA A 78 8.15 22.62 -6.05
C ALA A 78 7.24 23.68 -6.70
N LEU A 79 6.13 23.26 -7.31
CA LEU A 79 5.13 24.17 -7.87
C LEU A 79 4.48 25.03 -6.79
N ALA A 80 4.06 24.44 -5.66
CA ALA A 80 3.47 25.18 -4.54
C ALA A 80 4.46 26.20 -3.98
N ARG A 81 5.72 25.81 -3.79
CA ARG A 81 6.80 26.72 -3.38
C ARG A 81 6.99 27.88 -4.35
N ASN A 82 6.99 27.59 -5.66
CA ASN A 82 7.13 28.61 -6.69
C ASN A 82 5.93 29.58 -6.75
N GLN A 83 4.74 29.13 -6.33
CA GLN A 83 3.55 29.97 -6.20
C GLN A 83 3.52 30.79 -4.90
N GLY A 84 4.50 30.60 -4.00
CA GLY A 84 4.65 31.37 -2.77
C GLY A 84 4.01 30.73 -1.53
N GLU A 85 3.53 29.49 -1.62
CA GLU A 85 2.96 28.79 -0.47
C GLU A 85 4.03 28.57 0.63
N PRO A 86 3.75 28.90 1.90
CA PRO A 86 4.71 28.74 2.98
C PRO A 86 4.95 27.26 3.28
N TRP A 87 6.15 26.95 3.80
CA TRP A 87 6.51 25.57 4.16
C TRP A 87 5.56 24.96 5.19
N ALA A 88 5.03 25.76 6.13
CA ALA A 88 4.01 25.31 7.08
C ALA A 88 2.75 24.77 6.38
N ALA A 89 2.20 25.48 5.39
CA ALA A 89 1.00 25.03 4.68
C ALA A 89 1.26 23.78 3.83
N ILE A 90 2.45 23.67 3.23
CA ILE A 90 2.86 22.49 2.48
C ILE A 90 3.02 21.29 3.41
N ALA A 91 3.61 21.49 4.59
CA ALA A 91 3.80 20.45 5.59
C ALA A 91 2.46 19.93 6.14
N ASP A 92 1.53 20.84 6.43
CA ASP A 92 0.15 20.50 6.82
C ASP A 92 -0.56 19.67 5.74
N ALA A 93 -0.39 20.03 4.45
CA ALA A 93 -0.99 19.29 3.34
C ALA A 93 -0.36 17.90 3.12
N LEU A 94 0.88 17.70 3.56
CA LEU A 94 1.61 16.44 3.49
C LEU A 94 1.46 15.56 4.74
N ASP A 95 0.80 16.08 5.79
CA ASP A 95 0.71 15.45 7.12
C ASP A 95 2.10 15.14 7.72
N VAL A 96 3.03 16.08 7.60
CA VAL A 96 4.40 15.99 8.16
C VAL A 96 4.79 17.30 8.86
N THR A 97 5.92 17.30 9.57
CA THR A 97 6.43 18.55 10.16
C THR A 97 7.04 19.46 9.10
N GLU A 98 7.06 20.77 9.35
CA GLU A 98 7.74 21.73 8.48
C GLU A 98 9.23 21.37 8.25
N SER A 99 9.90 20.91 9.31
CA SER A 99 11.30 20.48 9.25
C SER A 99 11.49 19.30 8.29
N ASP A 100 10.58 18.32 8.33
CA ASP A 100 10.64 17.14 7.47
C ASP A 100 10.35 17.50 6.01
N ALA A 101 9.32 18.33 5.77
CA ALA A 101 9.01 18.82 4.43
C ALA A 101 10.20 19.58 3.81
N ARG A 102 10.85 20.47 4.59
CA ARG A 102 12.02 21.20 4.12
C ARG A 102 13.20 20.28 3.86
N SER A 103 13.51 19.38 4.78
CA SER A 103 14.61 18.43 4.61
C SER A 103 14.43 17.54 3.37
N ALA A 104 13.19 17.16 3.06
CA ALA A 104 12.88 16.31 1.92
C ALA A 104 12.84 17.05 0.57
N TYR A 105 12.42 18.33 0.55
CA TYR A 105 12.06 19.01 -0.70
C TYR A 105 12.76 20.37 -0.94
N ASP A 106 13.40 20.99 0.06
CA ASP A 106 14.11 22.29 -0.05
C ASP A 106 15.50 22.15 -0.70
N LEU A 107 16.04 20.92 -0.80
CA LEU A 107 17.38 20.63 -1.34
C LEU A 107 17.43 20.40 -2.86
N ARG A 108 16.31 20.56 -3.58
CA ARG A 108 16.32 20.47 -5.04
C ARG A 108 16.70 21.82 -5.64
N PRO A 109 17.73 21.89 -6.51
CA PRO A 109 18.11 23.13 -7.20
C PRO A 109 17.01 23.65 -8.12
#